data_AF-A0A941YSZ9-F1
#
_entry.id   AF-A0A941YSZ9-F1
#
_cell.length_a   1.000
_cell.length_b   1.000
_cell.length_c   1.000
_cell.angle_alpha   90.00
_cell.angle_beta   90.00
_cell.angle_gamma   90.00
#
_symmetry.space_group_name_H-M   'P 1'
#
loop_
_entity.id
_entity.type
_entity.pdbx_description
1 polymer ?
#
loop_
_entity_poly.entity_id
_entity_poly.type
_entity_poly.pdbx_seq_one_letter_code
_entity_poly.pdbx_strand_id
1 'polypeptide(L)'
;MIHPFTLGHVGGALVAGAVAGTFFDGVAVVTFAAILAANAVIGTFICWRWPGLDASAWKLWLAASLANPLVLAGLVWSGIQYDCLLGDKTGWGCMFSEVGPFAAGMGLLPPVLGVVMRRLLRRA
;
A
#
# COMPACT_ATOMS: atom_id res chain seq x y z
N MET A 1 -21.11 -3.01 -11.79
CA MET A 1 -20.31 -4.21 -11.42
C MET A 1 -18.98 -3.74 -10.85
N ILE A 2 -18.57 -4.24 -9.69
CA ILE A 2 -17.27 -3.89 -9.09
C ILE A 2 -16.17 -4.57 -9.91
N HIS A 3 -15.17 -3.82 -10.37
CA HIS A 3 -14.08 -4.38 -11.16
C HIS A 3 -13.21 -5.30 -10.28
N PRO A 4 -12.78 -6.49 -10.76
CA PRO A 4 -12.04 -7.47 -9.95
C PRO A 4 -10.73 -6.91 -9.37
N PHE A 5 -10.12 -5.93 -10.04
CA PHE A 5 -8.98 -5.19 -9.51
C PHE A 5 -9.34 -4.41 -8.25
N THR A 6 -10.44 -3.66 -8.24
CA THR A 6 -10.89 -2.87 -7.08
C THR A 6 -11.21 -3.77 -5.89
N LEU A 7 -11.83 -4.92 -6.15
CA LEU A 7 -12.14 -5.90 -5.11
C LEU A 7 -10.86 -6.41 -4.43
N GLY A 8 -9.87 -6.84 -5.22
CA GLY A 8 -8.59 -7.32 -4.69
C GLY A 8 -7.74 -6.20 -4.06
N HIS A 9 -7.83 -4.98 -4.59
CA HIS A 9 -7.06 -3.84 -4.10
C HIS A 9 -7.56 -3.35 -2.75
N VAL A 10 -8.86 -3.04 -2.63
CA VAL A 10 -9.46 -2.57 -1.38
C VAL A 10 -9.61 -3.70 -0.37
N GLY A 11 -10.02 -4.89 -0.81
CA GLY A 11 -10.10 -6.07 0.06
C GLY A 11 -8.72 -6.49 0.59
N GLY A 12 -7.71 -6.47 -0.27
CA GLY A 12 -6.32 -6.73 0.12
C GLY A 12 -5.79 -5.70 1.12
N ALA A 13 -6.16 -4.43 0.96
CA ALA A 13 -5.80 -3.37 1.89
C ALA A 13 -6.43 -3.55 3.28
N LEU A 14 -7.70 -3.93 3.34
CA LEU A 14 -8.39 -4.24 4.59
C LEU A 14 -7.74 -5.43 5.31
N VAL A 15 -7.46 -6.51 4.59
CA VAL A 15 -6.81 -7.70 5.17
C VAL A 15 -5.40 -7.38 5.64
N ALA A 16 -4.59 -6.72 4.80
CA ALA A 16 -3.23 -6.35 5.16
C ALA A 16 -3.19 -5.42 6.39
N GLY A 17 -4.07 -4.41 6.42
CA GLY A 17 -4.17 -3.49 7.56
C GLY A 17 -4.67 -4.17 8.83
N ALA A 18 -5.65 -5.06 8.72
CA ALA A 18 -6.12 -5.83 9.87
C ALA A 18 -5.00 -6.72 10.43
N VAL A 19 -4.30 -7.47 9.57
CA VAL A 19 -3.17 -8.32 9.97
C VAL A 19 -2.07 -7.49 10.62
N ALA A 20 -1.70 -6.34 10.05
CA ALA A 20 -0.70 -5.46 10.65
C ALA A 20 -1.12 -4.92 12.04
N GLY A 21 -2.39 -4.57 12.21
CA GLY A 21 -2.88 -4.05 13.49
C GLY A 21 -3.01 -5.10 14.59
N THR A 22 -3.13 -6.39 14.27
CA THR A 22 -3.26 -7.46 15.28
C THR A 22 -2.05 -7.57 16.22
N PHE A 23 -0.89 -7.03 15.83
CA PHE A 23 0.32 -7.01 16.66
C PHE A 23 0.33 -5.90 17.72
N PHE A 24 -0.66 -4.99 17.70
CA PHE A 24 -0.73 -3.83 18.61
C PHE A 24 -1.96 -3.91 19.52
N ASP A 25 -3.14 -3.51 19.02
CA ASP A 25 -4.42 -3.54 19.74
C ASP A 25 -5.62 -3.49 18.77
N GLY A 26 -6.84 -3.59 19.30
CA GLY A 26 -8.06 -3.56 18.49
C GLY A 26 -8.34 -2.23 17.78
N VAL A 27 -7.92 -1.09 18.36
CA VAL A 27 -8.03 0.23 17.73
C VAL A 27 -7.05 0.30 16.56
N ALA A 28 -5.82 -0.19 16.73
CA ALA A 28 -4.80 -0.26 15.69
C ALA A 28 -5.26 -1.11 14.50
N VAL A 29 -5.92 -2.25 14.72
CA VAL A 29 -6.55 -3.06 13.65
C VAL A 29 -7.46 -2.21 12.78
N VAL A 30 -8.37 -1.45 13.40
CA VAL A 30 -9.33 -0.61 12.68
C VAL A 30 -8.61 0.54 11.99
N THR A 31 -7.67 1.21 12.66
CA THR A 31 -6.93 2.35 12.12
C THR A 31 -6.07 1.94 10.92
N PHE A 32 -5.27 0.87 11.01
CA PHE A 32 -4.45 0.40 9.90
C PHE A 32 -5.30 -0.08 8.72
N ALA A 33 -6.38 -0.84 8.99
CA ALA A 33 -7.31 -1.27 7.94
C ALA A 33 -7.97 -0.08 7.25
N ALA A 34 -8.44 0.91 8.00
CA ALA A 34 -9.10 2.10 7.46
C ALA A 34 -8.13 2.96 6.62
N ILE A 35 -6.92 3.21 7.13
CA ILE A 35 -5.90 3.99 6.42
C ILE A 35 -5.52 3.28 5.11
N LEU A 36 -5.18 1.99 5.16
CA LEU A 36 -4.80 1.25 3.95
C LEU A 36 -5.96 1.18 2.94
N ALA A 37 -7.19 0.96 3.41
CA ALA A 37 -8.36 0.95 2.54
C ALA A 37 -8.62 2.31 1.88
N ALA A 38 -8.53 3.41 2.63
CA ALA A 38 -8.70 4.76 2.07
C ALA A 38 -7.66 5.05 0.98
N ASN A 39 -6.39 4.68 1.22
CA ASN A 39 -5.32 4.81 0.23
C ASN A 39 -5.59 3.97 -1.02
N ALA A 40 -6.08 2.74 -0.86
CA ALA A 40 -6.46 1.86 -1.98
C ALA A 40 -7.66 2.41 -2.77
N VAL A 41 -8.61 3.07 -2.11
CA VAL A 41 -9.74 3.74 -2.80
C VAL A 41 -9.21 4.90 -3.65
N ILE A 42 -8.30 5.72 -3.11
CA ILE A 42 -7.66 6.81 -3.86
C ILE A 42 -6.89 6.26 -5.07
N GLY A 43 -6.08 5.21 -4.87
CA GLY A 43 -5.35 4.53 -5.94
C GLY A 43 -6.29 3.95 -7.02
N THR A 44 -7.43 3.39 -6.62
CA THR A 44 -8.47 2.92 -7.55
C THR A 44 -9.06 4.07 -8.36
N PHE A 45 -9.40 5.18 -7.71
CA PHE A 45 -10.01 6.32 -8.36
C PHE A 45 -9.06 6.95 -9.39
N ILE A 46 -7.78 7.08 -9.04
CA ILE A 46 -6.74 7.54 -9.96
C ILE A 46 -6.59 6.55 -11.12
N CYS A 47 -6.46 5.25 -10.85
CA CYS A 47 -6.37 4.24 -11.90
C CYS A 47 -7.60 4.19 -12.80
N TRP A 48 -8.79 4.50 -12.28
CA TRP A 48 -10.02 4.61 -13.06
C TRP A 48 -9.97 5.79 -14.03
N ARG A 49 -9.45 6.94 -13.60
CA ARG A 49 -9.27 8.11 -14.46
C ARG A 49 -8.14 7.93 -15.48
N TRP A 50 -7.01 7.37 -15.06
CA TRP A 50 -5.85 7.10 -15.90
C TRP A 50 -4.90 6.13 -15.18
N PRO A 51 -4.49 4.98 -15.74
CA PRO A 51 -4.53 4.56 -17.15
C PRO A 51 -5.79 3.77 -17.58
N GLY A 52 -6.80 3.66 -16.72
CA GLY A 52 -7.99 2.83 -16.90
C GLY A 52 -7.85 1.46 -16.21
N LEU A 53 -8.95 0.97 -15.61
CA LEU A 53 -8.96 -0.30 -14.85
C LEU A 53 -8.64 -1.54 -15.69
N ASP A 54 -8.74 -1.41 -17.02
CA ASP A 54 -8.41 -2.47 -17.97
C ASP A 54 -6.97 -2.45 -18.47
N ALA A 55 -6.16 -1.45 -18.10
CA ALA A 55 -4.77 -1.35 -18.51
C ALA A 55 -3.92 -2.59 -18.10
N SER A 56 -2.72 -2.69 -18.66
CA SER A 56 -1.81 -3.79 -18.33
C SER A 56 -1.51 -3.83 -16.83
N ALA A 57 -1.34 -5.05 -16.30
CA ALA A 57 -1.09 -5.29 -14.88
C ALA A 57 0.06 -4.44 -14.31
N TRP A 58 1.15 -4.28 -15.08
CA TRP A 58 2.29 -3.45 -14.71
C TRP A 58 1.93 -1.96 -14.59
N LYS A 59 1.15 -1.43 -15.54
CA LYS A 59 0.70 -0.03 -15.51
C LYS A 59 -0.23 0.23 -14.33
N LEU A 60 -1.15 -0.69 -14.04
CA LEU A 60 -2.05 -0.58 -12.89
C LEU A 60 -1.28 -0.65 -11.56
N TRP A 61 -0.32 -1.56 -11.45
CA TRP A 61 0.49 -1.68 -10.25
C TRP A 61 1.30 -0.40 -10.00
N LEU A 62 2.00 0.11 -11.02
CA LEU A 62 2.76 1.36 -10.90
C LEU A 62 1.87 2.56 -10.59
N ALA A 63 0.77 2.73 -11.34
CA ALA A 63 -0.14 3.86 -11.14
C ALA A 63 -0.76 3.82 -9.75
N ALA A 64 -1.24 2.67 -9.28
CA ALA A 64 -1.82 2.53 -7.95
C ALA A 64 -0.77 2.73 -6.84
N SER A 65 0.48 2.31 -7.06
CA SER A 65 1.57 2.51 -6.09
C SER A 65 1.99 3.97 -5.97
N LEU A 66 2.12 4.67 -7.10
CA LEU A 66 2.48 6.09 -7.13
C LEU A 66 1.32 7.00 -6.70
N ALA A 67 0.09 6.54 -6.90
CA ALA A 67 -1.12 7.22 -6.42
C ALA A 67 -1.39 7.02 -4.93
N ASN A 68 -0.67 6.11 -4.26
CA ASN A 68 -0.87 5.78 -2.86
C ASN A 68 -0.07 6.77 -1.98
N PRO A 69 -0.73 7.72 -1.29
CA PRO A 69 -0.01 8.70 -0.47
C PRO A 69 0.77 8.04 0.67
N LEU A 70 0.37 6.87 1.16
CA LEU A 70 1.13 6.13 2.17
C LEU A 70 2.47 5.62 1.63
N VAL A 71 2.52 5.19 0.37
CA VAL A 71 3.78 4.79 -0.28
C VAL A 71 4.69 5.99 -0.45
N LEU A 72 4.14 7.11 -0.94
CA LEU A 72 4.91 8.35 -1.11
C LEU A 72 5.44 8.87 0.24
N ALA A 73 4.61 8.91 1.27
CA ALA A 73 5.00 9.33 2.61
C ALA A 73 6.09 8.41 3.18
N GLY A 74 5.95 7.09 3.02
CA GLY A 74 6.96 6.12 3.45
C GLY A 74 8.30 6.29 2.73
N LEU A 75 8.27 6.53 1.42
CA LEU A 75 9.49 6.80 0.63
C LEU A 75 10.16 8.11 1.03
N VAL A 76 9.40 9.19 1.22
CA VAL A 76 9.92 10.48 1.68
C VAL A 76 10.54 10.34 3.07
N TRP A 77 9.86 9.65 3.99
CA TRP A 77 10.38 9.39 5.34
C TRP A 77 11.68 8.59 5.30
N SER A 78 11.73 7.53 4.48
CA SER A 78 12.94 6.73 4.26
C SER A 78 14.08 7.57 3.67
N GLY A 79 13.76 8.51 2.78
CA GLY A 79 14.72 9.45 2.21
C GLY A 79 15.26 10.46 3.22
N ILE A 80 14.44 10.92 4.17
CA ILE A 80 14.90 11.80 5.26
C ILE A 80 15.82 11.04 6.23
N GLN A 81 15.53 9.76 6.47
CA GLN A 81 16.26 8.89 7.40
C GLN A 81 17.29 7.99 6.70
N TYR A 82 17.75 8.36 5.50
CA TYR A 82 18.62 7.50 4.69
C TYR A 82 19.96 7.19 5.37
N ASP A 83 20.55 8.17 6.07
CA ASP A 83 21.78 7.99 6.86
C ASP A 83 21.62 6.91 7.97
N CYS A 84 20.42 6.82 8.56
CA CYS A 84 20.10 5.82 9.58
C CYS A 84 19.88 4.43 8.96
N LEU A 85 19.27 4.36 7.77
CA LEU A 85 19.01 3.11 7.06
C LEU A 85 20.29 2.47 6.49
N LEU A 86 21.25 3.30 6.05
CA LEU A 86 22.55 2.84 5.54
C LEU A 86 23.53 2.48 6.66
N GLY A 87 23.20 2.75 7.92
CA GLY A 87 24.05 2.48 9.08
C GLY A 87 25.15 3.52 9.30
N ASP A 88 25.13 4.64 8.55
CA ASP A 88 26.10 5.73 8.70
C ASP A 88 25.88 6.54 9.99
N LYS A 89 24.65 6.52 10.53
CA LYS A 89 24.31 7.10 11.85
C LYS A 89 23.51 6.12 12.69
N THR A 90 23.89 5.99 13.96
CA THR A 90 23.15 5.21 14.96
C THR A 90 22.83 6.08 16.17
N GLY A 91 21.58 6.04 16.65
CA GLY A 91 21.16 6.78 17.83
C GLY A 91 19.65 6.91 17.94
N TRP A 92 19.17 7.65 18.95
CA TRP A 92 17.74 7.88 19.19
C TRP A 92 17.00 8.51 18.00
N GLY A 93 17.70 9.31 17.17
CA GLY A 93 17.14 9.87 15.93
C GLY A 93 16.76 8.82 14.88
N CYS A 94 17.33 7.61 14.97
CA CYS A 94 17.08 6.50 14.05
C CYS A 94 16.01 5.52 14.55
N MET A 95 15.41 5.74 15.73
CA MET A 95 14.44 4.79 16.32
C MET A 95 13.22 4.52 15.44
N PHE A 96 12.87 5.47 14.55
CA PHE A 96 11.75 5.38 13.62
C PHE A 96 12.18 5.29 12.15
N SER A 97 13.43 4.91 11.86
CA SER A 97 13.90 4.72 10.47
C SER A 97 13.08 3.65 9.75
N GLU A 98 12.70 2.59 10.45
CA GLU A 98 11.95 1.44 9.92
C GLU A 98 10.49 1.73 9.57
N VAL A 99 9.92 2.84 10.09
CA VAL A 99 8.52 3.20 9.83
C VAL A 99 8.30 3.54 8.36
N GLY A 100 9.28 4.16 7.71
CA GLY A 100 9.22 4.53 6.29
C GLY A 100 9.14 3.31 5.37
N PRO A 101 10.11 2.38 5.45
CA PRO A 101 10.08 1.13 4.68
C PRO A 101 8.84 0.29 4.97
N PHE A 102 8.40 0.22 6.23
CA PHE A 102 7.19 -0.50 6.60
C PHE A 102 5.94 0.11 5.94
N ALA A 103 5.75 1.42 6.02
CA ALA A 103 4.62 2.11 5.40
C ALA A 103 4.61 1.96 3.87
N ALA A 104 5.78 2.09 3.25
CA ALA A 104 5.93 1.90 1.80
C ALA A 104 5.64 0.45 1.38
N GLY A 105 6.18 -0.53 2.10
CA GLY A 105 5.96 -1.96 1.83
C GLY A 105 4.49 -2.35 1.98
N MET A 106 3.86 -1.93 3.07
CA MET A 106 2.43 -2.18 3.32
C MET A 106 1.53 -1.49 2.29
N GLY A 107 1.91 -0.31 1.80
CA GLY A 107 1.18 0.40 0.74
C GLY A 107 1.30 -0.25 -0.65
N LEU A 108 2.31 -1.09 -0.88
CA LEU A 108 2.53 -1.84 -2.14
C LEU A 108 1.79 -3.20 -2.19
N LEU A 109 1.39 -3.74 -1.04
CA LEU A 109 0.61 -4.98 -0.95
C LEU A 109 -0.76 -4.89 -1.65
N PRO A 110 -1.59 -3.85 -1.39
CA PRO A 110 -2.87 -3.69 -2.05
C PRO A 110 -2.82 -3.76 -3.58
N PRO A 111 -1.93 -3.03 -4.30
CA PRO A 111 -1.92 -3.10 -5.76
C PRO A 111 -1.46 -4.46 -6.30
N VAL A 112 -0.56 -5.15 -5.59
CA VAL A 112 -0.17 -6.53 -5.94
C VAL A 112 -1.37 -7.47 -5.80
N LEU A 113 -2.09 -7.41 -4.68
CA LEU A 113 -3.29 -8.23 -4.44
C LEU A 113 -4.39 -7.94 -5.46
N GLY A 114 -4.60 -6.68 -5.83
CA GLY A 114 -5.53 -6.30 -6.92
C GLY A 114 -5.18 -6.93 -8.27
N VAL A 115 -3.89 -6.97 -8.63
CA VAL A 115 -3.43 -7.59 -9.88
C VAL A 115 -3.56 -9.13 -9.84
N VAL A 116 -3.17 -9.76 -8.73
CA VAL A 116 -3.27 -11.21 -8.54
C VAL A 116 -4.73 -11.65 -8.60
N MET A 117 -5.62 -10.97 -7.87
CA MET A 117 -7.05 -11.29 -7.85
C MET A 117 -7.69 -11.11 -9.23
N ARG A 118 -7.31 -10.06 -9.97
CA ARG A 118 -7.75 -9.88 -11.36
C ARG A 118 -7.30 -11.03 -12.26
N ARG A 119 -6.08 -11.56 -12.09
CA ARG A 119 -5.60 -12.71 -12.87
C ARG A 119 -6.34 -13.99 -12.50
N LEU A 120 -6.61 -14.22 -11.22
CA LEU A 120 -7.34 -15.39 -10.75
C LEU A 120 -8.78 -15.39 -11.26
N LEU A 121 -9.49 -14.27 -11.12
CA LEU A 121 -10.89 -14.13 -11.58
C LEU A 121 -11.06 -14.07 -13.10
N ARG A 122 -9.99 -13.82 -13.87
CA ARG A 122 -10.00 -13.95 -15.34
C ARG A 122 -9.68 -15.37 -15.83
N ARG A 123 -9.17 -16.24 -14.95
CA ARG A 123 -8.86 -17.65 -15.27
C ARG A 123 -9.99 -18.61 -14.87
N ALA A 124 -10.86 -18.19 -13.95
CA ALA A 124 -12.10 -18.87 -13.60
C ALA A 124 -13.21 -18.53 -14.61
#